data_AF-K5VD71-F1
#
_entry.id   AF-K5VD71-F1
#
_cell.length_a   1.000
_cell.length_b   1.000
_cell.length_c   1.000
_cell.angle_alpha   90.00
_cell.angle_beta   90.00
_cell.angle_gamma   90.00
#
_symmetry.space_group_name_H-M   'P 1'
#
loop_
_entity.id
_entity.type
_entity.pdbx_description
1 polymer ?
#
loop_
_entity_poly.entity_id
_entity_poly.type
_entity_poly.pdbx_seq_one_letter_code
_entity_poly.pdbx_strand_id
1 'polypeptide(L)'
;MKASVPGTAKISKEAKECVQECVSEFISFITSEAAEKCQMEKRKTIGGEETLWAMLTLGFENYAETLKIHLAKLRQVRSEFLYSVG
;
A
#
# COMPACT_ATOMS: atom_id res chain seq x y z
N MET A 1 3.16 -4.44 -14.73
CA MET A 1 2.56 -4.06 -16.04
C MET A 1 2.56 -5.20 -17.06
N LYS A 2 3.72 -5.74 -17.48
CA LYS A 2 3.76 -6.76 -18.55
C LYS A 2 3.05 -8.08 -18.19
N ALA A 3 3.14 -8.50 -16.93
CA ALA A 3 2.41 -9.67 -16.41
C ALA A 3 0.88 -9.45 -16.34
N SER A 4 0.42 -8.20 -16.42
CA SER A 4 -0.99 -7.82 -16.34
C SER A 4 -1.65 -7.72 -17.72
N VAL A 5 -0.91 -8.02 -18.80
CA VAL A 5 -1.40 -8.00 -20.19
C VAL A 5 -1.01 -9.31 -20.89
N PRO A 6 -1.64 -9.66 -22.04
CA PRO A 6 -1.24 -10.82 -22.81
C PRO A 6 0.26 -10.86 -23.14
N GLY A 7 0.84 -12.06 -23.16
CA GLY A 7 2.27 -12.26 -23.44
C GLY A 7 2.72 -11.62 -24.76
N THR A 8 1.86 -11.61 -25.76
CA THR A 8 2.09 -11.02 -27.09
C THR A 8 1.89 -9.51 -27.17
N ALA A 9 1.25 -8.88 -26.17
CA ALA A 9 0.92 -7.46 -26.22
C ALA A 9 2.18 -6.58 -26.14
N LYS A 10 2.26 -5.52 -26.96
CA LYS A 10 3.32 -4.51 -26.84
C LYS A 10 2.81 -3.35 -25.99
N ILE A 11 3.67 -2.81 -25.14
CA ILE A 11 3.39 -1.61 -24.33
C ILE A 11 4.34 -0.53 -24.82
N SER A 12 3.81 0.61 -25.26
CA SER A 12 4.64 1.73 -25.71
C SER A 12 5.47 2.30 -24.56
N LYS A 13 6.48 3.12 -24.89
CA LYS A 13 7.30 3.76 -23.86
C LYS A 13 6.48 4.77 -23.07
N GLU A 14 5.67 5.55 -23.76
CA GLU A 14 4.82 6.61 -23.22
C GLU A 14 3.77 6.04 -22.24
N ALA A 15 3.19 4.88 -22.57
CA ALA A 15 2.26 4.20 -21.67
C ALA A 15 2.92 3.71 -20.38
N LYS A 16 4.21 3.31 -20.43
CA LYS A 16 4.96 2.92 -19.23
C LYS A 16 5.25 4.14 -18.35
N GLU A 17 5.72 5.22 -18.96
CA GLU A 17 6.03 6.48 -18.26
C GLU A 17 4.78 7.05 -17.60
N CYS A 18 3.65 7.10 -18.32
CA CYS A 18 2.38 7.53 -17.78
C CYS A 18 1.96 6.71 -16.55
N VAL A 19 2.05 5.38 -16.61
CA VAL A 19 1.69 4.54 -15.44
C VAL A 19 2.69 4.70 -14.30
N GLN A 20 3.97 4.99 -14.57
CA GLN A 20 4.96 5.32 -13.53
C GLN A 20 4.64 6.64 -12.82
N GLU A 21 4.16 7.64 -13.55
CA GLU A 21 3.68 8.88 -12.96
C GLU A 21 2.40 8.63 -12.14
N CYS A 22 1.43 7.89 -12.69
CA CYS A 22 0.22 7.54 -11.97
C CYS A 22 0.49 6.76 -10.68
N VAL A 23 1.44 5.82 -10.67
CA VAL A 23 1.75 5.06 -9.44
C VAL A 23 2.48 5.92 -8.41
N SER A 24 3.28 6.89 -8.86
CA SER A 24 3.90 7.87 -7.96
C SER A 24 2.84 8.73 -7.28
N GLU A 25 1.86 9.20 -8.06
CA GLU A 25 0.73 9.97 -7.52
C GLU A 25 -0.16 9.11 -6.62
N PHE A 26 -0.42 7.85 -6.99
CA PHE A 26 -1.16 6.91 -6.16
C PHE A 26 -0.53 6.73 -4.77
N ILE A 27 0.81 6.57 -4.70
CA ILE A 27 1.51 6.48 -3.41
C ILE A 27 1.32 7.75 -2.59
N SER A 28 1.51 8.92 -3.22
CA SER A 28 1.32 10.22 -2.56
C SER A 28 -0.10 10.39 -2.03
N PHE A 29 -1.10 10.05 -2.83
CA PHE A 29 -2.52 10.19 -2.50
C PHE A 29 -2.97 9.29 -1.35
N ILE A 30 -2.59 8.00 -1.37
CA ILE A 30 -2.87 7.10 -0.24
C ILE A 30 -2.16 7.57 1.02
N THR A 31 -0.91 8.03 0.89
CA THR A 31 -0.11 8.46 2.04
C THR A 31 -0.68 9.74 2.65
N SER A 32 -1.18 10.69 1.85
CA SER A 32 -1.81 11.90 2.37
C SER A 32 -3.09 11.59 3.15
N GLU A 33 -3.94 10.70 2.66
CA GLU A 33 -5.16 10.29 3.34
C GLU A 33 -4.86 9.57 4.67
N ALA A 34 -3.87 8.68 4.67
CA ALA A 34 -3.39 8.02 5.88
C ALA A 34 -2.78 9.01 6.89
N ALA A 35 -2.07 10.03 6.41
CA ALA A 35 -1.50 11.09 7.23
C ALA A 35 -2.59 11.94 7.89
N GLU A 36 -3.65 12.29 7.16
CA GLU A 36 -4.80 13.02 7.69
C GLU A 36 -5.45 12.23 8.82
N LYS A 37 -5.71 10.94 8.61
CA LYS A 37 -6.23 10.04 9.66
C LYS A 37 -5.32 9.98 10.89
N CYS A 38 -4.02 9.84 10.69
CA CYS A 38 -3.03 9.83 11.77
C CYS A 38 -3.04 11.16 12.56
N GLN A 39 -3.15 12.29 11.86
CA GLN A 39 -3.21 13.62 12.44
C GLN A 39 -4.50 13.84 13.24
N MET A 40 -5.65 13.39 12.74
CA MET A 40 -6.94 13.42 13.45
C MET A 40 -6.86 12.67 14.78
N GLU A 41 -6.09 11.58 14.81
CA GLU A 41 -5.84 10.78 16.02
C GLU A 41 -4.71 11.35 16.91
N LYS A 42 -4.21 12.55 16.61
CA LYS A 42 -3.14 13.25 17.35
C LYS A 42 -1.83 12.45 17.41
N ARG A 43 -1.57 11.59 16.43
CA ARG A 43 -0.33 10.83 16.28
C ARG A 43 0.57 11.46 15.22
N LYS A 44 1.87 11.17 15.31
CA LYS A 44 2.91 11.67 14.38
C LYS A 44 3.51 10.58 13.50
N THR A 45 3.09 9.33 13.67
CA THR A 45 3.66 8.17 12.98
C THR A 45 2.53 7.39 12.35
N ILE A 46 2.58 7.29 11.02
CA ILE A 46 1.67 6.47 10.21
C ILE A 46 2.07 5.01 10.39
N GLY A 47 1.12 4.20 10.84
CA GLY A 47 1.20 2.76 10.94
C GLY A 47 0.34 2.07 9.89
N GLY A 48 0.34 0.74 9.91
CA GLY A 48 -0.37 -0.07 8.92
C GLY A 48 -1.90 0.07 8.98
N GLU A 49 -2.48 0.40 10.13
CA GLU A 49 -3.93 0.59 10.27
C GLU A 49 -4.42 1.83 9.53
N GLU A 50 -3.67 2.94 9.55
CA GLU A 50 -4.02 4.17 8.82
C GLU A 50 -3.93 3.95 7.31
N THR A 51 -2.93 3.19 6.84
CA THR A 51 -2.83 2.82 5.44
C THR A 51 -4.01 1.95 5.01
N LEU A 52 -4.42 0.97 5.84
CA LEU A 52 -5.60 0.16 5.55
C LEU A 52 -6.88 1.00 5.54
N TRP A 53 -7.02 1.94 6.49
CA TRP A 53 -8.13 2.87 6.53
C TRP A 53 -8.19 3.73 5.26
N ALA A 54 -7.08 4.33 4.85
CA ALA A 54 -7.00 5.14 3.63
C ALA A 54 -7.39 4.35 2.38
N MET A 55 -6.90 3.10 2.24
CA MET A 55 -7.28 2.23 1.13
C MET A 55 -8.78 1.94 1.10
N LEU A 56 -9.42 1.71 2.25
CA LEU A 56 -10.86 1.50 2.35
C LEU A 56 -11.64 2.77 2.02
N THR A 57 -11.27 3.91 2.61
CA THR A 57 -11.95 5.21 2.42
C THR A 57 -11.91 5.66 0.95
N LEU A 58 -10.81 5.36 0.24
CA LEU A 58 -10.62 5.76 -1.15
C LEU A 58 -11.16 4.74 -2.18
N GLY A 59 -11.82 3.65 -1.73
CA GLY A 59 -12.45 2.67 -2.62
C GLY A 59 -11.50 1.62 -3.20
N PHE A 60 -10.41 1.30 -2.50
CA PHE A 60 -9.46 0.24 -2.85
C PHE A 60 -9.62 -1.00 -1.96
N GLU A 61 -10.86 -1.45 -1.72
CA GLU A 61 -11.20 -2.49 -0.75
C GLU A 61 -10.48 -3.82 -1.03
N ASN A 62 -10.40 -4.23 -2.29
CA ASN A 62 -9.69 -5.45 -2.70
C ASN A 62 -8.19 -5.42 -2.31
N TYR A 63 -7.58 -4.24 -2.35
CA TYR A 63 -6.19 -4.05 -1.91
C TYR A 63 -6.11 -4.07 -0.39
N ALA A 64 -7.03 -3.40 0.30
CA ALA A 64 -7.09 -3.37 1.77
C ALA A 64 -7.23 -4.78 2.37
N GLU A 65 -8.10 -5.64 1.82
CA GLU A 65 -8.27 -7.01 2.28
C GLU A 65 -6.96 -7.83 2.17
N THR A 66 -6.28 -7.71 1.03
CA THR A 66 -4.99 -8.37 0.80
C THR A 66 -3.93 -7.84 1.77
N LEU A 67 -3.84 -6.52 1.91
CA LEU A 67 -2.88 -5.86 2.79
C LEU A 67 -3.11 -6.19 4.27
N LYS A 68 -4.36 -6.41 4.69
CA LYS A 68 -4.69 -6.82 6.07
C LYS A 68 -4.04 -8.15 6.43
N ILE A 69 -4.06 -9.11 5.50
CA ILE A 69 -3.38 -10.41 5.66
C ILE A 69 -1.87 -10.20 5.74
N HIS A 70 -1.30 -9.36 4.88
CA HIS A 70 0.14 -9.04 4.91
C HIS A 70 0.56 -8.37 6.22
N LEU A 71 -0.23 -7.42 6.73
CA LEU A 71 0.03 -6.74 8.00
C LEU A 71 0.04 -7.73 9.17
N ALA A 72 -0.91 -8.68 9.20
CA ALA A 72 -0.94 -9.74 10.20
C ALA A 72 0.32 -10.61 10.15
N LYS A 73 0.75 -11.04 8.96
CA LYS A 73 1.99 -11.82 8.78
C LYS A 73 3.24 -11.04 9.20
N LEU A 74 3.33 -9.75 8.85
CA LEU A 74 4.44 -8.89 9.26
C LEU A 74 4.53 -8.73 10.78
N ARG A 75 3.39 -8.67 11.47
CA ARG A 75 3.33 -8.65 12.93
C ARG A 75 3.81 -9.98 13.53
N GLN A 76 3.37 -11.11 12.98
CA GLN A 76 3.81 -12.44 13.40
C GLN A 76 5.32 -12.62 13.28
N VAL A 77 5.89 -12.33 12.11
CA VAL A 77 7.34 -12.45 11.87
C VAL A 77 8.14 -11.56 12.81
N ARG A 78 7.64 -10.34 13.07
CA ARG A 78 8.28 -9.43 14.03
C ARG A 78 8.25 -10.01 15.45
N SER A 79 7.13 -10.59 15.88
CA SER A 79 7.03 -11.23 17.18
C SER A 79 7.99 -12.42 17.31
N GLU A 80 8.01 -13.32 16.32
CA GLU A 80 8.93 -14.47 16.28
C GLU A 80 10.39 -14.04 16.33
N PHE A 81 10.75 -13.00 15.57
CA PHE A 81 12.09 -12.42 15.62
C PHE A 81 12.45 -11.91 17.02
N LEU A 82 11.54 -11.17 17.67
CA LEU A 82 11.75 -10.66 19.03
C LEU A 82 11.91 -11.80 20.06
N TYR A 83 11.17 -12.90 19.93
CA TYR A 83 11.34 -14.09 20.78
C TYR A 83 12.65 -14.84 20.51
N SER A 84 13.20 -14.76 19.30
CA SER A 84 14.46 -15.44 18.95
C SER A 84 15.71 -14.69 19.42
N VAL A 85 15.59 -13.40 19.75
CA VAL A 85 16.72 -12.53 20.16
C VAL A 85 16.71 -12.15 21.65
N GLY A 86 15.63 -12.50 22.37
CA GLY A 86 15.51 -12.32 23.81
C GLY A 86 15.79 -13.62 24.57
#